data_AF-A0A7S3NGW7-F1
#
_entry.id   AF-A0A7S3NGW7-F1
#
_cell.length_a   1.000
_cell.length_b   1.000
_cell.length_c   1.000
_cell.angle_alpha   90.00
_cell.angle_beta   90.00
_cell.angle_gamma   90.00
#
_symmetry.space_group_name_H-M   'P 1'
#
loop_
_entity.id
_entity.type
_entity.pdbx_description
1 polymer ?
#
loop_
_entity_poly.entity_id
_entity_poly.type
_entity_poly.pdbx_seq_one_letter_code
_entity_poly.pdbx_strand_id
1 'polypeptide(L)'
;KTDVYSNTWRENRLKAAYLHHENFERRDRAHALARAKGNFFRSEHVAIAWCLAQKYSAHVITATVNPDHLRSNIEALTLQLTSQDIEWLNSGNVISTKKRSKGTLPKVEISTKNRQQAHVR
;
A
#
# COMPACT_ATOMS: atom_id res chain seq x y z
N LYS A 1 -25.08 29.18 -11.99
CA LYS A 1 -24.10 28.97 -13.09
C LYS A 1 -23.01 28.06 -12.54
N THR A 2 -23.13 26.76 -12.75
CA THR A 2 -22.11 25.77 -12.40
C THR A 2 -20.98 25.88 -13.42
N ASP A 3 -19.79 26.22 -12.95
CA ASP A 3 -18.61 26.37 -13.79
C ASP A 3 -18.10 24.99 -14.23
N VAL A 4 -18.53 24.57 -15.42
CA VAL A 4 -18.17 23.29 -16.05
C VAL A 4 -16.68 23.26 -16.44
N TYR A 5 -15.97 24.39 -16.45
CA TYR A 5 -14.55 24.47 -16.82
C TYR A 5 -13.59 24.45 -15.63
N SER A 6 -14.06 24.72 -14.40
CA SER A 6 -13.22 24.79 -13.19
C SER A 6 -12.64 23.44 -12.76
N ASN A 7 -13.33 22.32 -13.02
CA ASN A 7 -12.88 21.01 -12.52
C ASN A 7 -11.89 20.27 -13.42
N THR A 8 -11.77 20.64 -14.71
CA THR A 8 -10.93 19.90 -15.66
C THR A 8 -9.44 19.97 -15.31
N TRP A 9 -8.97 21.14 -14.85
CA TRP A 9 -7.58 21.29 -14.39
C TRP A 9 -7.28 20.42 -13.16
N ARG A 10 -8.19 20.44 -12.16
CA ARG A 10 -8.05 19.66 -10.93
C ARG A 10 -8.04 18.17 -11.23
N GLU A 11 -8.98 17.71 -12.04
CA GLU A 11 -9.06 16.31 -12.46
C GLU A 11 -7.82 15.87 -13.22
N ASN A 12 -7.33 16.67 -14.18
CA ASN A 12 -6.12 16.36 -14.92
C ASN A 12 -4.89 16.28 -14.00
N ARG A 13 -4.78 17.17 -13.01
CA ARG A 13 -3.72 17.11 -11.99
C ARG A 13 -3.83 15.88 -11.11
N LEU A 14 -5.03 15.52 -10.67
CA LEU A 14 -5.25 14.30 -9.87
C LEU A 14 -4.89 13.05 -10.68
N LYS A 15 -5.31 12.97 -11.95
CA LYS A 15 -4.94 11.87 -12.84
C LYS A 15 -3.43 11.78 -13.01
N ALA A 16 -2.77 12.90 -13.29
CA ALA A 16 -1.33 12.98 -13.44
C ALA A 16 -0.56 12.78 -12.12
N ALA A 17 -1.18 12.87 -10.95
CA ALA A 17 -0.51 12.59 -9.68
C ALA A 17 -0.70 11.13 -9.24
N TYR A 18 -1.91 10.59 -9.40
CA TYR A 18 -2.31 9.32 -8.82
C TYR A 18 -2.30 8.15 -9.80
N LEU A 19 -2.62 8.36 -11.08
CA LEU A 19 -2.79 7.28 -12.06
C LEU A 19 -1.47 6.91 -12.76
N HIS A 20 -0.44 6.66 -11.97
CA HIS A 20 0.84 6.14 -12.44
C HIS A 20 1.02 4.69 -12.07
N HIS A 21 1.73 3.94 -12.92
CA HIS A 21 1.96 2.52 -12.72
C HIS A 21 2.56 2.21 -11.35
N GLU A 22 3.56 2.99 -10.93
CA GLU A 22 4.22 2.86 -9.63
C GLU A 22 3.27 3.03 -8.44
N ASN A 23 2.27 3.91 -8.55
CA ASN A 23 1.27 4.09 -7.48
C ASN A 23 0.33 2.89 -7.40
N PHE A 24 -0.02 2.29 -8.54
CA PHE A 24 -0.78 1.05 -8.55
C PHE A 24 0.02 -0.10 -7.93
N GLU A 25 1.31 -0.22 -8.24
CA GLU A 25 2.18 -1.22 -7.61
C GLU A 25 2.31 -1.02 -6.09
N ARG A 26 2.43 0.24 -5.62
CA ARG A 26 2.42 0.56 -4.18
C ARG A 26 1.11 0.12 -3.52
N ARG A 27 -0.03 0.39 -4.17
CA ARG A 27 -1.36 -0.03 -3.70
C ARG A 27 -1.47 -1.56 -3.66
N ASP A 28 -1.01 -2.24 -4.69
CA ASP A 28 -1.08 -3.70 -4.79
C ASP A 28 -0.23 -4.38 -3.70
N ARG A 29 0.95 -3.81 -3.38
CA ARG A 29 1.75 -4.26 -2.23
C ARG A 29 1.04 -4.05 -0.89
N ALA A 30 0.34 -2.92 -0.72
CA ALA A 30 -0.46 -2.69 0.48
C ALA A 30 -1.60 -3.71 0.62
N HIS A 31 -2.29 -4.06 -0.48
CA HIS A 31 -3.28 -5.14 -0.47
C HIS A 31 -2.67 -6.50 -0.11
N ALA A 32 -1.52 -6.84 -0.69
CA ALA A 32 -0.84 -8.10 -0.40
C ALA A 32 -0.42 -8.19 1.07
N LEU A 33 0.14 -7.11 1.62
CA LEU A 33 0.53 -7.05 3.02
C LEU A 33 -0.67 -7.15 3.96
N ALA A 34 -1.77 -6.45 3.65
CA ALA A 34 -3.00 -6.53 4.44
C ALA A 34 -3.48 -7.98 4.57
N ARG A 35 -3.54 -8.71 3.44
CA ARG A 35 -3.90 -10.15 3.42
C ARG A 35 -2.94 -11.00 4.25
N ALA A 36 -1.64 -10.74 4.16
CA ALA A 36 -0.63 -11.47 4.93
C ALA A 36 -0.73 -11.22 6.45
N LYS A 37 -1.22 -10.06 6.87
CA LYS A 37 -1.47 -9.71 8.28
C LYS A 37 -2.80 -10.25 8.80
N GLY A 38 -3.67 -10.76 7.92
CA GLY A 38 -4.94 -11.40 8.24
C GLY A 38 -6.12 -10.85 7.43
N ASN A 39 -7.18 -11.65 7.31
CA ASN A 39 -8.35 -11.33 6.47
C ASN A 39 -9.17 -10.12 6.93
N PHE A 40 -8.90 -9.61 8.13
CA PHE A 40 -9.58 -8.45 8.70
C PHE A 40 -9.03 -7.12 8.16
N PHE A 41 -7.75 -7.08 7.80
CA PHE A 41 -7.10 -5.84 7.39
C PHE A 41 -7.28 -5.56 5.90
N ARG A 42 -7.35 -4.27 5.56
CA ARG A 42 -7.43 -3.77 4.18
C ARG A 42 -6.27 -2.83 3.88
N SER A 43 -6.12 -2.45 2.61
CA SER A 43 -5.09 -1.51 2.14
C SER A 43 -5.11 -0.19 2.89
N GLU A 44 -6.31 0.31 3.24
CA GLU A 44 -6.49 1.58 3.93
C GLU A 44 -5.95 1.48 5.36
N HIS A 45 -6.13 0.32 6.01
CA HIS A 45 -5.57 0.07 7.34
C HIS A 45 -4.05 0.06 7.31
N VAL A 46 -3.46 -0.58 6.28
CA VAL A 46 -2.01 -0.57 6.07
C VAL A 46 -1.49 0.86 5.85
N ALA A 47 -2.21 1.68 5.09
CA ALA A 47 -1.81 3.07 4.86
C ALA A 47 -1.79 3.91 6.14
N ILE A 48 -2.83 3.79 6.98
CA ILE A 48 -2.89 4.47 8.29
C ILE A 48 -1.75 4.00 9.19
N ALA A 49 -1.57 2.67 9.32
CA ALA A 49 -0.52 2.09 10.13
C ALA A 49 0.89 2.49 9.64
N TRP A 50 1.10 2.60 8.32
CA TRP A 50 2.36 3.07 7.75
C TRP A 50 2.67 4.51 8.15
N CYS A 51 1.69 5.41 8.11
CA CYS A 51 1.89 6.78 8.58
C CYS A 51 2.26 6.82 10.06
N LEU A 52 1.62 5.99 10.90
CA LEU A 52 1.90 5.94 12.33
C LEU A 52 3.25 5.29 12.66
N ALA A 53 3.79 4.46 11.76
CA ALA A 53 5.07 3.78 11.94
C ALA A 53 6.29 4.62 11.49
N GLN A 54 6.09 5.88 11.11
CA GLN A 54 7.19 6.76 10.69
C GLN A 54 8.08 7.15 11.88
N LYS A 55 9.36 7.46 11.59
CA LYS A 55 10.34 7.87 12.62
C LYS A 55 10.05 9.24 13.24
N TYR A 56 9.25 10.07 12.55
CA TYR A 56 8.79 11.36 13.04
C TYR A 56 7.37 11.24 13.57
N SER A 57 6.99 12.15 14.49
CA SER A 57 5.62 12.18 15.02
C SER A 57 4.62 12.56 13.92
N ALA A 58 3.97 11.56 13.36
CA ALA A 58 2.93 11.72 12.35
C ALA A 58 1.56 11.55 12.99
N HIS A 59 0.63 12.43 12.64
CA HIS A 59 -0.78 12.33 13.02
C HIS A 59 -1.61 12.14 11.75
N VAL A 60 -2.47 11.12 11.74
CA VAL A 60 -3.27 10.79 10.55
C VAL A 60 -4.63 11.48 10.66
N ILE A 61 -4.91 12.38 9.72
CA ILE A 61 -6.23 12.99 9.58
C ILE A 61 -7.01 12.17 8.56
N THR A 62 -8.01 11.43 9.04
CA THR A 62 -8.95 10.72 8.15
C THR A 62 -10.24 11.52 8.03
N ALA A 63 -10.66 11.78 6.79
CA ALA A 63 -11.93 12.43 6.51
C ALA A 63 -12.87 11.41 5.86
N THR A 64 -14.03 11.23 6.45
CA THR A 64 -15.09 10.36 5.90
C THR A 64 -16.44 10.93 6.30
N VAL A 65 -17.43 10.76 5.42
CA VAL A 65 -18.83 11.06 5.69
C VAL A 65 -19.61 9.83 6.16
N ASN A 66 -19.00 8.64 6.07
CA ASN A 66 -19.60 7.38 6.48
C ASN A 66 -19.03 6.94 7.85
N PRO A 67 -19.87 6.77 8.90
CA PRO A 67 -19.42 6.31 10.21
C PRO A 67 -18.79 4.92 10.21
N ASP A 68 -19.18 4.02 9.30
CA ASP A 68 -18.58 2.68 9.24
C ASP A 68 -17.14 2.72 8.76
N HIS A 69 -16.81 3.63 7.85
CA HIS A 69 -15.42 3.86 7.47
C HIS A 69 -14.60 4.41 8.63
N LEU A 70 -15.19 5.25 9.48
CA LEU A 70 -14.49 5.76 10.67
C LEU A 70 -14.19 4.62 11.64
N ARG A 71 -15.17 3.73 11.89
CA ARG A 71 -14.97 2.53 12.71
C ARG A 71 -13.86 1.65 12.13
N SER A 72 -13.90 1.36 10.84
CA SER A 72 -12.86 0.61 10.13
C SER A 72 -11.48 1.28 10.26
N ASN A 73 -11.39 2.60 10.11
CA ASN A 73 -10.12 3.32 10.25
C ASN A 73 -9.54 3.21 11.67
N ILE A 74 -10.38 3.16 12.70
CA ILE A 74 -9.94 2.96 14.09
C ILE A 74 -9.31 1.56 14.26
N GLU A 75 -9.81 0.55 13.58
CA GLU A 75 -9.24 -0.81 13.61
C GLU A 75 -7.79 -0.84 13.12
N ALA A 76 -7.41 0.07 12.21
CA ALA A 76 -6.05 0.22 11.72
C ALA A 76 -5.03 0.56 12.83
N LEU A 77 -5.47 1.15 13.95
CA LEU A 77 -4.60 1.47 15.09
C LEU A 77 -4.04 0.22 15.78
N THR A 78 -4.67 -0.94 15.57
CA THR A 78 -4.22 -2.23 16.10
C THR A 78 -3.18 -2.92 15.21
N LEU A 79 -3.01 -2.44 13.96
CA LEU A 79 -2.08 -3.01 13.00
C LEU A 79 -0.66 -2.48 13.24
N GLN A 80 0.23 -3.36 13.69
CA GLN A 80 1.64 -3.02 13.82
C GLN A 80 2.46 -3.44 12.60
N LEU A 81 3.16 -2.46 12.02
CA LEU A 81 4.10 -2.68 10.93
C LEU A 81 5.52 -2.77 11.47
N THR A 82 6.22 -3.82 11.09
CA THR A 82 7.65 -3.98 11.36
C THR A 82 8.47 -3.19 10.34
N SER A 83 9.76 -2.99 10.62
CA SER A 83 10.69 -2.39 9.66
C SER A 83 10.76 -3.17 8.34
N GLN A 84 10.57 -4.49 8.38
CA GLN A 84 10.53 -5.32 7.18
C GLN A 84 9.26 -5.07 6.36
N ASP A 85 8.11 -4.86 7.01
CA ASP A 85 6.86 -4.51 6.34
C ASP A 85 6.98 -3.16 5.63
N ILE A 86 7.59 -2.17 6.31
CA ILE A 86 7.82 -0.83 5.74
C ILE A 86 8.73 -0.90 4.52
N GLU A 87 9.83 -1.66 4.61
CA GLU A 87 10.74 -1.83 3.47
C GLU A 87 10.04 -2.53 2.31
N TRP A 88 9.28 -3.59 2.59
CA TRP A 88 8.48 -4.29 1.59
C TRP A 88 7.50 -3.35 0.87
N LEU A 89 6.80 -2.48 1.61
CA LEU A 89 5.90 -1.49 1.02
C LEU A 89 6.64 -0.51 0.10
N ASN A 90 7.85 -0.08 0.50
CA ASN A 90 8.64 0.88 -0.26
C ASN A 90 9.21 0.29 -1.55
N SER A 91 9.94 -0.83 -1.45
CA SER A 91 10.75 -1.36 -2.56
C SER A 91 10.18 -2.62 -3.20
N GLY A 92 9.19 -3.28 -2.58
CA GLY A 92 8.71 -4.59 -3.03
C GLY A 92 9.76 -5.69 -2.93
N ASN A 93 10.86 -5.44 -2.22
CA ASN A 93 11.89 -6.43 -1.97
C ASN A 93 11.67 -7.06 -0.59
N VAL A 94 11.64 -8.40 -0.55
CA VAL A 94 11.75 -9.08 0.73
C VAL A 94 13.20 -8.98 1.16
N ILE A 95 13.49 -8.30 2.26
CA ILE A 95 14.81 -8.40 2.87
C ILE A 95 14.99 -9.85 3.31
N SER A 96 15.72 -10.65 2.52
CA SER A 96 16.21 -11.94 3.00
C SER A 96 17.23 -11.63 4.09
N THR A 97 16.82 -11.75 5.35
CA THR A 97 17.78 -11.76 6.45
C THR A 97 18.67 -12.98 6.21
N LYS A 98 19.92 -12.77 5.79
CA LYS A 98 20.91 -13.85 5.65
C LYS A 98 20.96 -14.66 6.97
N LYS A 99 20.61 -15.95 6.85
CA LYS A 99 20.80 -17.11 7.75
C LYS A 99 20.20 -17.01 9.18
N ARG A 100 19.02 -17.60 9.38
CA ARG A 100 18.78 -18.46 10.56
C ARG A 100 19.07 -19.91 10.18
N SER A 101 19.94 -20.53 10.96
CA SER A 101 20.33 -21.93 10.88
C SER A 101 19.12 -22.87 11.00
N LYS A 102 19.08 -23.84 10.07
CA LYS A 102 18.32 -25.12 10.07
C LYS A 102 16.92 -25.14 10.71
N GLY A 103 15.91 -25.24 9.86
CA GLY A 103 14.55 -25.62 10.23
C GLY A 103 13.52 -25.01 9.27
N THR A 104 13.24 -25.74 8.20
CA THR A 104 12.26 -25.51 7.11
C THR A 104 11.20 -24.42 7.34
N LEU A 105 11.13 -23.46 6.40
CA LEU A 105 9.97 -22.58 6.16
C LEU A 105 9.51 -22.70 4.70
N PRO A 106 8.21 -22.53 4.42
CA PRO A 106 7.56 -22.99 3.19
C PRO A 106 7.92 -22.16 1.96
N LYS A 107 8.01 -22.84 0.81
CA LYS A 107 8.13 -22.25 -0.52
C LYS A 107 6.92 -21.36 -0.81
N VAL A 108 7.17 -20.08 -1.05
CA VAL A 108 6.27 -19.22 -1.83
C VAL A 108 6.96 -18.98 -3.16
N GLU A 109 6.49 -19.66 -4.21
CA GLU A 109 6.93 -19.43 -5.58
C GLU A 109 6.25 -18.16 -6.12
N ILE A 110 7.01 -17.07 -6.22
CA ILE A 110 6.61 -15.89 -6.98
C ILE A 110 7.13 -16.12 -8.41
N SER A 111 6.24 -16.50 -9.32
CA SER A 111 6.55 -16.63 -10.75
C SER A 111 6.76 -15.25 -11.37
N THR A 112 8.00 -14.90 -11.71
CA THR A 112 8.37 -13.64 -12.39
C THR A 112 8.54 -13.80 -13.90
N LYS A 113 8.03 -14.87 -14.52
CA LYS A 113 8.12 -15.06 -15.98
C LYS A 113 6.93 -14.44 -16.70
N ASN A 114 7.03 -13.14 -17.01
CA ASN A 114 6.63 -12.52 -18.29
C ASN A 114 6.45 -11.01 -18.14
N ARG A 115 7.51 -10.23 -18.41
CA ARG A 115 7.32 -8.80 -18.74
C ARG A 115 8.44 -8.17 -19.57
N GLN A 116 9.09 -8.95 -20.43
CA GLN A 116 9.95 -8.41 -21.48
C GLN A 116 9.65 -9.13 -22.79
N GLN A 117 8.61 -8.64 -23.49
CA GLN A 117 8.46 -8.68 -24.95
C GLN A 117 7.06 -8.16 -25.31
N ALA A 118 6.92 -6.83 -25.38
CA ALA A 118 5.93 -6.14 -26.22
C ALA A 118 6.16 -4.64 -26.09
N HIS A 119 7.08 -4.09 -26.89
CA HIS A 119 7.02 -2.74 -27.48
C HIS A 119 8.25 -2.53 -28.38
N VAL A 120 8.26 -3.24 -29.51
CA VAL A 120 8.87 -2.77 -30.76
C VAL A 120 7.93 -3.20 -31.87
N ARG A 121 7.10 -2.26 -32.33
CA ARG A 121 6.62 -2.09 -33.70
C ARG A 121 5.79 -0.82 -33.75
#